data_AF-A0AB38BHN8-F1
#
_entry.id   AF-A0AB38BHN8-F1
#
_cell.length_a   1.000
_cell.length_b   1.000
_cell.length_c   1.000
_cell.angle_alpha   90.00
_cell.angle_beta   90.00
_cell.angle_gamma   90.00
#
_symmetry.space_group_name_H-M   'P 1'
#
loop_
_entity.id
_entity.type
_entity.pdbx_description
1 polymer ?
#
loop_
_entity_poly.entity_id
_entity_poly.type
_entity_poly.pdbx_seq_one_letter_code
_entity_poly.pdbx_strand_id
1 'polypeptide(L)'
;MKKSFLRIAFYISVSVIMAYGYLIAKGFNNWGNLLSFDPLLIPILSAGLFLSVYVHLLLHEGGHFLFGKLSGYRLVSFQVRHFKYSQADHRLHHIQTTSPLLAGQCLMAPPKGDYAELPYRGYLLGGILANALTGAALYSSAYLMELKVGSLFVLFSFVPVWMALANLLPKGQNDGAVLREASRSLQARKLLFRQLEMAQLIEEKVPFADLPDAYFACLRDTQYQKSFLVDYFYMVAYVRALGELDFEEADNLLLTFSANRPVKESVYWPIYLMESLFCDALFGRIGTAEEKYVQIQTQPLLKRYWNANNRIRAAYAFFCLIDLEATKKILGHGPAEAEDSNKELDNNIELRLYRWLNSYFEQ
;
A
#
# COMPACT_ATOMS: atom_id res chain seq x y z
N MET A 1 -7.34 17.23 -11.14
CA MET A 1 -8.45 17.85 -10.39
C MET A 1 -9.84 17.32 -10.79
N LYS A 2 -10.24 17.33 -12.08
CA LYS A 2 -11.58 16.85 -12.54
C LYS A 2 -11.99 15.44 -12.06
N LYS A 3 -11.10 14.44 -12.14
CA LYS A 3 -11.38 13.06 -11.69
C LYS A 3 -11.53 12.92 -10.16
N SER A 4 -10.87 13.79 -9.37
CA SER A 4 -10.99 13.76 -7.91
C SER A 4 -12.30 14.39 -7.46
N PHE A 5 -12.66 15.52 -8.07
CA PHE A 5 -13.94 16.19 -7.83
C PHE A 5 -15.13 15.28 -8.15
N LEU A 6 -15.12 14.60 -9.31
CA LEU A 6 -16.19 13.68 -9.70
C LEU A 6 -16.40 12.54 -8.69
N ARG A 7 -15.31 12.03 -8.10
CA ARG A 7 -15.39 10.98 -7.07
C ARG A 7 -15.96 11.48 -5.76
N ILE A 8 -15.54 12.67 -5.32
CA ILE A 8 -16.09 13.29 -4.12
C ILE A 8 -17.59 13.54 -4.32
N ALA A 9 -17.97 14.11 -5.47
CA ALA A 9 -19.36 14.31 -5.84
C ALA A 9 -20.15 12.99 -5.83
N PHE A 10 -19.59 11.92 -6.43
CA PHE A 10 -20.21 10.59 -6.41
C PHE A 10 -20.49 10.08 -4.99
N TYR A 11 -19.50 10.16 -4.08
CA TYR A 11 -19.70 9.70 -2.70
C TYR A 11 -20.70 10.56 -1.93
N ILE A 12 -20.73 11.88 -2.17
CA ILE A 12 -21.74 12.78 -1.61
C ILE A 12 -23.13 12.44 -2.15
N SER A 13 -23.25 12.14 -3.45
CA SER A 13 -24.53 11.72 -4.03
C SER A 13 -25.04 10.44 -3.39
N VAL A 14 -24.16 9.45 -3.18
CA VAL A 14 -24.52 8.19 -2.49
C VAL A 14 -25.01 8.45 -1.06
N SER A 15 -24.30 9.27 -0.27
CA SER A 15 -24.73 9.58 1.11
C SER A 15 -26.07 10.30 1.16
N VAL A 16 -26.28 11.27 0.27
CA VAL A 16 -27.54 12.02 0.17
C VAL A 16 -28.69 11.09 -0.21
N ILE A 17 -28.49 10.21 -1.20
CA ILE A 17 -29.52 9.23 -1.62
C ILE A 17 -29.90 8.30 -0.46
N MET A 18 -28.91 7.78 0.28
CA MET A 18 -29.16 6.92 1.43
C MET A 18 -29.93 7.65 2.54
N ALA A 19 -29.50 8.86 2.91
CA ALA A 19 -30.16 9.64 3.95
C ALA A 19 -31.59 10.02 3.53
N TYR A 20 -31.78 10.52 2.31
CA TYR A 20 -33.06 10.93 1.78
C TYR A 20 -34.04 9.76 1.62
N GLY A 21 -33.55 8.62 1.11
CA GLY A 21 -34.32 7.39 0.98
C GLY A 21 -34.83 6.87 2.34
N TYR A 22 -33.97 6.91 3.37
CA TYR A 22 -34.38 6.58 4.73
C TYR A 22 -35.45 7.54 5.29
N LEU A 23 -35.26 8.86 5.14
CA LEU A 23 -36.20 9.85 5.67
C LEU A 23 -37.58 9.78 5.01
N ILE A 24 -37.65 9.61 3.69
CA ILE A 24 -38.92 9.39 2.98
C ILE A 24 -39.62 8.14 3.51
N ALA A 25 -38.89 7.02 3.61
CA ALA A 25 -39.46 5.76 4.06
C ALA A 25 -39.98 5.81 5.50
N LYS A 26 -39.40 6.66 6.36
CA LYS A 26 -39.90 6.92 7.73
C LYS A 26 -41.03 7.96 7.79
N GLY A 27 -41.49 8.49 6.65
CA GLY A 27 -42.56 9.49 6.61
C GLY A 27 -42.14 10.83 7.22
N PHE A 28 -40.86 11.19 7.13
CA PHE A 28 -40.36 12.43 7.70
C PHE A 28 -40.87 13.65 6.92
N ASN A 29 -41.70 14.46 7.57
CA ASN A 29 -42.34 15.63 6.95
C ASN A 29 -41.75 16.98 7.41
N ASN A 30 -40.97 16.99 8.48
CA ASN A 30 -40.46 18.21 9.13
C ASN A 30 -39.06 18.61 8.63
N TRP A 31 -38.92 18.80 7.31
CA TRP A 31 -37.65 19.11 6.66
C TRP A 31 -36.95 20.36 7.20
N GLY A 32 -37.71 21.35 7.69
CA GLY A 32 -37.16 22.57 8.31
C GLY A 32 -36.38 22.33 9.61
N ASN A 33 -36.64 21.22 10.31
CA ASN A 33 -35.92 20.84 11.54
C ASN A 33 -34.76 19.87 11.28
N LEU A 34 -34.43 19.56 10.02
CA LEU A 34 -33.32 18.68 9.70
C LEU A 34 -31.96 19.35 9.99
N LEU A 35 -31.90 20.68 10.06
CA LEU A 35 -30.68 21.45 10.29
C LEU A 35 -30.54 21.95 11.74
N SER A 36 -31.53 21.73 12.60
CA SER A 36 -31.49 22.09 14.01
C SER A 36 -30.78 21.02 14.84
N PHE A 37 -29.48 20.85 14.59
CA PHE A 37 -28.61 20.02 15.44
C PHE A 37 -27.93 20.86 16.52
N ASP A 38 -27.74 20.28 17.68
CA ASP A 38 -26.87 20.84 18.71
C ASP A 38 -25.43 20.91 18.16
N PRO A 39 -24.80 22.10 18.10
CA PRO A 39 -23.42 22.25 17.63
C PRO A 39 -22.42 21.34 18.34
N LEU A 40 -22.68 20.94 19.60
CA LEU A 40 -21.83 20.03 20.37
C LEU A 40 -21.85 18.59 19.84
N LEU A 41 -22.88 18.18 19.10
CA LEU A 41 -22.95 16.84 18.51
C LEU A 41 -22.06 16.69 17.28
N ILE A 42 -21.77 17.78 16.56
CA ILE A 42 -20.95 17.76 15.35
C ILE A 42 -19.54 17.18 15.62
N PRO A 43 -18.76 17.66 16.61
CA PRO A 43 -17.44 17.10 16.89
C PRO A 43 -17.52 15.64 17.36
N ILE A 44 -18.54 15.27 18.14
CA ILE A 44 -18.74 13.90 18.65
C ILE A 44 -19.01 12.94 17.48
N LEU A 45 -19.94 13.29 16.58
CA LEU A 45 -20.27 12.49 15.40
C LEU A 45 -19.09 12.40 14.43
N SER A 46 -18.36 13.50 14.24
CA SER A 46 -17.14 13.52 13.41
C SER A 46 -16.06 12.60 13.97
N ALA A 47 -15.83 12.63 15.28
CA ALA A 47 -14.90 11.72 15.95
C ALA A 47 -15.36 10.26 15.84
N GLY A 48 -16.66 10.00 16.00
CA GLY A 48 -17.25 8.67 15.82
C GLY A 48 -17.07 8.13 14.40
N LEU A 49 -17.35 8.93 13.38
CA LEU A 49 -17.13 8.58 11.98
C LEU A 49 -15.66 8.29 11.68
N PHE A 50 -14.76 9.12 12.21
CA PHE A 50 -13.32 8.90 12.08
C PHE A 50 -12.88 7.58 12.73
N LEU A 51 -13.38 7.27 13.93
CA LEU A 51 -13.08 6.01 14.60
C LEU A 51 -13.64 4.80 13.84
N SER A 52 -14.84 4.94 13.26
CA SER A 52 -15.51 3.92 12.46
C SER A 52 -14.68 3.47 11.26
N VAL A 53 -13.91 4.37 10.63
CA VAL A 53 -12.98 4.01 9.54
C VAL A 53 -12.01 2.90 9.97
N TYR A 54 -11.50 2.94 11.19
CA TYR A 54 -10.57 1.92 11.68
C TYR A 54 -11.24 0.58 11.97
N VAL A 55 -12.48 0.61 12.47
CA VAL A 55 -13.27 -0.61 12.67
C VAL A 55 -13.54 -1.28 11.32
N HIS A 56 -13.95 -0.51 10.31
CA HIS A 56 -14.23 -1.05 8.98
C HIS A 56 -12.98 -1.44 8.20
N LEU A 57 -11.82 -0.84 8.51
CA LEU A 57 -10.54 -1.32 8.01
C LEU A 57 -10.20 -2.70 8.58
N LEU A 58 -10.37 -2.90 9.89
CA LEU A 58 -10.20 -4.22 10.51
C LEU A 58 -11.17 -5.26 9.92
N LEU A 59 -12.45 -4.89 9.75
CA LEU A 59 -13.45 -5.77 9.14
C LEU A 59 -13.13 -6.08 7.67
N HIS A 60 -12.57 -5.12 6.93
CA HIS A 60 -12.13 -5.31 5.55
C HIS A 60 -11.02 -6.36 5.46
N GLU A 61 -9.94 -6.18 6.21
CA GLU A 61 -8.86 -7.19 6.26
C GLU A 61 -9.37 -8.53 6.79
N GLY A 62 -10.27 -8.51 7.78
CA GLY A 62 -10.94 -9.71 8.28
C GLY A 62 -11.78 -10.43 7.22
N GLY A 63 -12.36 -9.69 6.28
CA GLY A 63 -13.05 -10.24 5.11
C GLY A 63 -12.10 -10.99 4.18
N HIS A 64 -10.95 -10.40 3.84
CA HIS A 64 -9.92 -11.10 3.06
C HIS A 64 -9.48 -12.39 3.74
N PHE A 65 -9.24 -12.32 5.05
CA PHE A 65 -8.89 -13.50 5.85
C PHE A 65 -9.97 -14.58 5.80
N LEU A 66 -11.23 -14.23 6.09
CA LEU A 66 -12.34 -15.19 6.14
C LEU A 66 -12.55 -15.87 4.78
N PHE A 67 -12.71 -15.08 3.71
CA PHE A 67 -12.97 -15.64 2.38
C PHE A 67 -11.75 -16.33 1.77
N GLY A 68 -10.54 -15.86 2.08
CA GLY A 68 -9.31 -16.56 1.75
C GLY A 68 -9.24 -17.93 2.44
N LYS A 69 -9.52 -17.98 3.75
CA LYS A 69 -9.51 -19.23 4.52
C LYS A 69 -10.54 -20.24 4.00
N LEU A 70 -11.75 -19.78 3.69
CA LEU A 70 -12.81 -20.60 3.06
C LEU A 70 -12.38 -21.13 1.68
N SER A 71 -11.50 -20.40 0.98
CA SER A 71 -10.95 -20.79 -0.32
C SER A 71 -9.66 -21.63 -0.21
N GLY A 72 -9.27 -22.06 0.99
CA GLY A 72 -8.09 -22.89 1.21
C GLY A 72 -6.77 -22.13 1.41
N TYR A 73 -6.79 -20.80 1.49
CA TYR A 73 -5.61 -20.01 1.77
C TYR A 73 -5.14 -20.18 3.23
N ARG A 74 -3.85 -19.98 3.45
CA ARG A 74 -3.25 -19.96 4.79
C ARG A 74 -2.81 -18.54 5.13
N LEU A 75 -3.13 -18.08 6.34
CA LEU A 75 -2.69 -16.77 6.80
C LEU A 75 -1.16 -16.74 6.92
N VAL A 76 -0.56 -15.65 6.45
CA VAL A 76 0.89 -15.40 6.54
C VAL A 76 1.13 -14.21 7.48
N SER A 77 0.47 -13.09 7.23
CA SER A 77 0.48 -11.96 8.15
C SER A 77 -0.81 -11.16 8.07
N PHE A 78 -1.15 -10.50 9.18
CA PHE A 78 -2.34 -9.68 9.31
C PHE A 78 -1.97 -8.36 9.97
N GLN A 79 -2.12 -7.26 9.23
CA GLN A 79 -1.74 -5.93 9.69
C GLN A 79 -2.93 -4.99 9.65
N VAL A 80 -3.08 -4.22 10.72
CA VAL A 80 -3.95 -3.05 10.76
C VAL A 80 -3.16 -1.92 11.40
N ARG A 81 -2.89 -0.86 10.63
CA ARG A 81 -2.05 0.27 11.05
C ARG A 81 -0.68 -0.22 11.55
N HIS A 82 -0.31 0.16 12.77
CA HIS A 82 0.97 -0.11 13.40
C HIS A 82 1.05 -1.51 14.02
N PHE A 83 -0.02 -2.30 14.01
CA PHE A 83 -0.03 -3.64 14.60
C PHE A 83 -0.05 -4.68 13.50
N LYS A 84 0.97 -5.54 13.47
CA LYS A 84 1.09 -6.64 12.51
C LYS A 84 1.28 -7.95 13.24
N TYR A 85 0.36 -8.87 13.07
CA TYR A 85 0.50 -10.25 13.48
C TYR A 85 1.24 -11.02 12.38
N SER A 86 2.31 -11.74 12.73
CA SER A 86 3.00 -12.65 11.83
C SER A 86 2.73 -14.09 12.22
N GLN A 87 2.38 -14.91 11.23
CA GLN A 87 2.16 -16.33 11.43
C GLN A 87 3.49 -17.08 11.63
N ALA A 88 4.60 -16.56 11.11
CA ALA A 88 5.90 -17.23 11.17
C ALA A 88 6.44 -17.35 12.60
N ASP A 89 6.23 -16.32 13.42
CA ASP A 89 6.69 -16.29 14.82
C ASP A 89 5.55 -16.26 15.85
N HIS A 90 4.29 -16.28 15.39
CA HIS A 90 3.09 -16.21 16.21
C HIS A 90 3.04 -15.00 17.14
N ARG A 91 3.63 -13.86 16.74
CA ARG A 91 3.71 -12.65 17.56
C ARG A 91 3.03 -11.45 16.91
N LEU A 92 2.56 -10.55 17.77
CA LEU A 92 2.07 -9.23 17.39
C LEU A 92 3.22 -8.23 17.49
N HIS A 93 3.58 -7.66 16.34
CA HIS A 93 4.64 -6.66 16.22
C HIS A 93 4.04 -5.27 16.15
N HIS A 94 4.68 -4.32 16.83
CA HIS A 94 4.39 -2.90 16.70
C HIS A 94 5.36 -2.27 15.70
N ILE A 95 4.84 -1.88 14.54
CA ILE A 95 5.59 -1.27 13.44
C ILE A 95 5.54 0.24 13.60
N GLN A 96 6.69 0.88 13.84
CA GLN A 96 6.80 2.33 14.03
C GLN A 96 6.51 3.12 12.74
N THR A 97 6.88 2.59 11.59
CA THR A 97 6.67 3.22 10.28
C THR A 97 5.66 2.43 9.45
N THR A 98 4.40 2.84 9.47
CA THR A 98 3.42 2.35 8.50
C THR A 98 3.59 3.07 7.18
N SER A 99 3.79 2.34 6.10
CA SER A 99 3.68 2.93 4.76
C SER A 99 2.30 3.59 4.62
N PRO A 100 2.20 4.85 4.18
CA PRO A 100 0.91 5.51 3.94
C PRO A 100 0.01 4.75 2.96
N LEU A 101 0.58 3.82 2.19
CA LEU A 101 -0.09 2.96 1.22
C LEU A 101 -0.82 1.76 1.85
N LEU A 102 -0.40 1.30 3.03
CA LEU A 102 -0.92 0.09 3.69
C LEU A 102 -1.66 0.50 4.98
N ALA A 103 -2.91 0.97 4.83
CA ALA A 103 -3.75 1.21 6.00
C ALA A 103 -4.01 -0.12 6.75
N GLY A 104 -4.20 -1.21 5.99
CA GLY A 104 -4.28 -2.60 6.45
C GLY A 104 -3.66 -3.52 5.40
N GLN A 105 -3.36 -4.75 5.81
CA GLN A 105 -2.88 -5.81 4.91
C GLN A 105 -3.19 -7.19 5.48
N CYS A 106 -3.93 -8.00 4.73
CA CYS A 106 -4.08 -9.43 4.96
C CYS A 106 -3.30 -10.23 3.92
N LEU A 107 -2.06 -10.63 4.25
CA LEU A 107 -1.25 -11.48 3.40
C LEU A 107 -1.59 -12.95 3.67
N MET A 108 -1.96 -13.67 2.61
CA MET A 108 -2.26 -15.09 2.69
C MET A 108 -1.56 -15.87 1.59
N ALA A 109 -1.03 -17.03 1.94
CA ALA A 109 -0.45 -17.98 1.01
C ALA A 109 -1.57 -18.73 0.25
N PRO A 110 -1.53 -18.77 -1.09
CA PRO A 110 -2.51 -19.51 -1.88
C PRO A 110 -2.41 -21.03 -1.62
N PRO A 111 -3.48 -21.79 -1.86
CA PRO A 111 -3.41 -23.26 -1.83
C PRO A 111 -2.49 -23.79 -2.94
N LYS A 112 -1.92 -24.97 -2.72
CA LYS A 112 -1.08 -25.65 -3.72
C LYS A 112 -1.97 -26.16 -4.87
N GLY A 113 -1.52 -26.00 -6.11
CA GLY A 113 -2.24 -26.50 -7.29
C GLY A 113 -1.87 -25.74 -8.57
N ASP A 114 -2.58 -26.02 -9.67
CA ASP A 114 -2.43 -25.26 -10.91
C ASP A 114 -3.03 -23.85 -10.75
N TYR A 115 -2.21 -22.82 -11.03
CA TYR A 115 -2.62 -21.42 -11.05
C TYR A 115 -3.82 -21.13 -11.96
N ALA A 116 -4.11 -21.99 -12.96
CA ALA A 116 -5.32 -21.86 -13.77
C ALA A 116 -6.61 -22.14 -12.96
N GLU A 117 -6.53 -22.98 -11.93
CA GLU A 117 -7.68 -23.47 -11.17
C GLU A 117 -7.79 -22.86 -9.77
N LEU A 118 -6.70 -22.28 -9.26
CA LEU A 118 -6.67 -21.72 -7.91
C LEU A 118 -7.75 -20.63 -7.72
N PRO A 119 -8.52 -20.68 -6.61
CA PRO A 119 -9.50 -19.66 -6.29
C PRO A 119 -8.77 -18.36 -5.92
N TYR A 120 -9.21 -17.22 -6.44
CA TYR A 120 -8.64 -15.92 -6.06
C TYR A 120 -9.70 -14.83 -5.85
N ARG A 121 -10.88 -14.99 -6.48
CA ARG A 121 -11.97 -13.99 -6.41
C ARG A 121 -12.50 -13.80 -5.00
N GLY A 122 -12.70 -14.89 -4.26
CA GLY A 122 -13.16 -14.84 -2.87
C GLY A 122 -12.17 -14.09 -1.98
N TYR A 123 -10.89 -14.42 -2.08
CA TYR A 123 -9.82 -13.71 -1.37
C TYR A 123 -9.81 -12.21 -1.69
N LEU A 124 -9.81 -11.82 -2.98
CA LEU A 124 -9.78 -10.40 -3.36
C LEU A 124 -11.08 -9.64 -3.07
N LEU A 125 -12.24 -10.28 -3.14
CA LEU A 125 -13.53 -9.63 -2.84
C LEU A 125 -13.87 -9.65 -1.35
N GLY A 126 -13.16 -10.44 -0.54
CA GLY A 126 -13.53 -10.70 0.85
C GLY A 126 -13.71 -9.42 1.68
N GLY A 127 -12.75 -8.50 1.61
CA GLY A 127 -12.85 -7.22 2.32
C GLY A 127 -13.94 -6.30 1.78
N ILE A 128 -14.17 -6.30 0.47
CA ILE A 128 -15.28 -5.55 -0.15
C ILE A 128 -16.62 -6.09 0.36
N LEU A 129 -16.79 -7.41 0.37
CA LEU A 129 -18.02 -8.08 0.82
C LEU A 129 -18.26 -7.85 2.32
N ALA A 130 -17.23 -7.96 3.16
CA ALA A 130 -17.37 -7.71 4.59
C ALA A 130 -17.90 -6.30 4.89
N ASN A 131 -17.34 -5.29 4.22
CA ASN A 131 -17.81 -3.92 4.37
C ASN A 131 -19.19 -3.71 3.72
N ALA A 132 -19.45 -4.23 2.53
CA ALA A 132 -20.76 -4.11 1.89
C ALA A 132 -21.88 -4.73 2.73
N LEU A 133 -21.65 -5.92 3.29
CA LEU A 133 -22.60 -6.62 4.17
C LEU A 133 -22.80 -5.85 5.48
N THR A 134 -21.73 -5.32 6.09
CA THR A 134 -21.83 -4.51 7.31
C THR A 134 -22.61 -3.22 7.06
N GLY A 135 -22.34 -2.54 5.95
CA GLY A 135 -23.07 -1.33 5.55
C GLY A 135 -24.55 -1.61 5.29
N ALA A 136 -24.85 -2.69 4.57
CA ALA A 136 -26.23 -3.13 4.36
C ALA A 136 -26.92 -3.46 5.69
N ALA A 137 -26.26 -4.20 6.59
CA ALA A 137 -26.82 -4.54 7.90
C ALA A 137 -27.11 -3.29 8.75
N LEU A 138 -26.18 -2.34 8.81
CA LEU A 138 -26.39 -1.07 9.53
C LEU A 138 -27.54 -0.26 8.93
N TYR A 139 -27.56 -0.11 7.60
CA TYR A 139 -28.59 0.65 6.90
C TYR A 139 -29.98 0.00 7.06
N SER A 140 -30.08 -1.32 6.91
CA SER A 140 -31.34 -2.06 7.12
C SER A 140 -31.81 -2.01 8.58
N SER A 141 -30.89 -2.11 9.54
CA SER A 141 -31.23 -2.03 10.97
C SER A 141 -31.77 -0.65 11.36
N ALA A 142 -31.40 0.42 10.64
CA ALA A 142 -31.93 1.76 10.88
C ALA A 142 -33.46 1.84 10.82
N TYR A 143 -34.10 1.03 9.97
CA TYR A 143 -35.55 1.03 9.80
C TYR A 143 -36.29 0.47 11.02
N LEU A 144 -35.63 -0.41 11.78
CA LEU A 144 -36.16 -1.00 13.01
C LEU A 144 -36.08 -0.05 14.21
N MET A 145 -35.33 1.04 14.09
CA MET A 145 -35.05 1.97 15.18
C MET A 145 -35.97 3.19 15.15
N GLU A 146 -36.07 3.89 16.27
CA GLU A 146 -36.66 5.24 16.30
C GLU A 146 -35.88 6.20 15.40
N LEU A 147 -36.55 7.25 14.88
CA LEU A 147 -35.98 8.14 13.86
C LEU A 147 -34.58 8.66 14.22
N LYS A 148 -34.38 9.14 15.45
CA LYS A 148 -33.08 9.68 15.91
C LYS A 148 -31.97 8.63 15.85
N VAL A 149 -32.22 7.44 16.40
CA VAL A 149 -31.24 6.34 16.44
C VAL A 149 -31.02 5.76 15.04
N GLY A 150 -32.09 5.57 14.27
CA GLY A 150 -31.98 5.09 12.89
C GLY A 150 -31.19 6.05 11.99
N SER A 151 -31.33 7.37 12.16
CA SER A 151 -30.50 8.36 11.45
C SER A 151 -29.01 8.21 11.76
N LEU A 152 -28.65 7.84 13.00
CA LEU A 152 -27.26 7.52 13.36
C LEU A 152 -26.79 6.25 12.63
N PHE A 153 -27.60 5.19 12.60
CA PHE A 153 -27.27 3.96 11.87
C PHE A 153 -27.05 4.23 10.37
N VAL A 154 -27.89 5.06 9.76
CA VAL A 154 -27.68 5.50 8.36
C VAL A 154 -26.36 6.26 8.22
N LEU A 155 -26.07 7.20 9.10
CA LEU A 155 -24.82 7.96 9.09
C LEU A 155 -23.59 7.04 9.20
N PHE A 156 -23.59 6.10 10.15
CA PHE A 156 -22.49 5.16 10.34
C PHE A 156 -22.41 4.10 9.24
N SER A 157 -23.53 3.75 8.59
CA SER A 157 -23.54 2.83 7.44
C SER A 157 -22.80 3.38 6.21
N PHE A 158 -22.63 4.70 6.14
CA PHE A 158 -21.93 5.34 5.02
C PHE A 158 -20.46 4.93 4.95
N VAL A 159 -19.77 4.81 6.10
CA VAL A 159 -18.33 4.45 6.14
C VAL A 159 -18.04 3.10 5.46
N PRO A 160 -18.69 1.98 5.84
CA PRO A 160 -18.46 0.70 5.19
C PRO A 160 -18.92 0.67 3.73
N VAL A 161 -20.04 1.33 3.38
CA VAL A 161 -20.49 1.43 1.98
C VAL A 161 -19.45 2.18 1.14
N TRP A 162 -18.95 3.29 1.65
CA TRP A 162 -17.89 4.07 1.00
C TRP A 162 -16.62 3.24 0.83
N MET A 163 -16.16 2.52 1.85
CA MET A 163 -14.97 1.66 1.77
C MET A 163 -15.15 0.50 0.78
N ALA A 164 -16.33 -0.11 0.74
CA ALA A 164 -16.65 -1.16 -0.23
C ALA A 164 -16.60 -0.62 -1.67
N LEU A 165 -17.23 0.52 -1.94
CA LEU A 165 -17.21 1.16 -3.27
C LEU A 165 -15.79 1.63 -3.67
N ALA A 166 -15.04 2.20 -2.72
CA ALA A 166 -13.69 2.70 -2.96
C ALA A 166 -12.69 1.58 -3.30
N ASN A 167 -12.87 0.38 -2.75
CA ASN A 167 -12.04 -0.78 -3.06
C ASN A 167 -12.56 -1.59 -4.26
N LEU A 168 -13.86 -1.58 -4.53
CA LEU A 168 -14.45 -2.26 -5.69
C LEU A 168 -14.13 -1.54 -7.01
N LEU A 169 -14.17 -0.20 -7.03
CA LEU A 169 -13.92 0.58 -8.24
C LEU A 169 -12.42 0.64 -8.55
N PRO A 170 -11.95 0.11 -9.70
CA PRO A 170 -10.52 0.01 -9.99
C PRO A 170 -9.80 1.38 -9.95
N LYS A 171 -8.85 1.53 -9.02
CA LYS A 171 -8.01 2.73 -8.88
C LYS A 171 -6.67 2.35 -8.27
N GLY A 172 -5.58 2.75 -8.94
CA GLY A 172 -4.24 2.31 -8.51
C GLY A 172 -4.21 0.79 -8.47
N GLN A 173 -3.75 0.23 -7.35
CA GLN A 173 -3.74 -1.22 -7.11
C GLN A 173 -4.61 -1.59 -5.89
N ASN A 174 -5.87 -1.14 -5.86
CA ASN A 174 -6.87 -1.64 -4.90
C ASN A 174 -7.43 -3.01 -5.32
N ASP A 175 -8.20 -3.66 -4.44
CA ASP A 175 -8.73 -5.02 -4.66
C ASP A 175 -9.46 -5.19 -5.99
N GLY A 176 -10.34 -4.24 -6.33
CA GLY A 176 -11.09 -4.25 -7.58
C GLY A 176 -10.19 -4.12 -8.80
N ALA A 177 -9.10 -3.36 -8.72
CA ALA A 177 -8.09 -3.28 -9.78
C ALA A 177 -7.33 -4.59 -9.92
N VAL A 178 -6.87 -5.20 -8.82
CA VAL A 178 -6.15 -6.49 -8.82
C VAL A 178 -7.06 -7.61 -9.31
N LEU A 179 -8.32 -7.64 -8.89
CA LEU A 179 -9.32 -8.61 -9.33
C LEU A 179 -9.57 -8.51 -10.84
N ARG A 180 -9.75 -7.29 -11.34
CA ARG A 180 -9.93 -7.02 -12.77
C ARG A 180 -8.68 -7.40 -13.56
N GLU A 181 -7.50 -7.17 -13.01
CA GLU A 181 -6.25 -7.50 -13.67
C GLU A 181 -6.04 -9.01 -13.76
N ALA A 182 -6.18 -9.72 -12.63
CA ALA A 182 -6.06 -11.18 -12.58
C ALA A 182 -7.16 -11.92 -13.35
N SER A 183 -8.30 -11.27 -13.66
CA SER A 183 -9.35 -11.85 -14.50
C SER A 183 -9.12 -11.69 -16.01
N ARG A 184 -8.22 -10.81 -16.44
CA ARG A 184 -7.97 -10.54 -17.88
C ARG A 184 -7.25 -11.67 -18.59
N SER A 185 -6.31 -12.34 -17.93
CA SER A 185 -5.52 -13.40 -18.55
C SER A 185 -4.97 -14.37 -17.50
N LEU A 186 -4.62 -15.57 -17.95
CA LEU A 186 -3.91 -16.53 -17.12
C LEU A 186 -2.55 -15.95 -16.67
N GLN A 187 -1.85 -15.23 -17.53
CA GLN A 187 -0.56 -14.61 -17.25
C GLN A 187 -0.65 -13.62 -16.06
N ALA A 188 -1.63 -12.70 -16.08
CA ALA A 188 -1.84 -11.77 -14.97
C ALA A 188 -2.18 -12.52 -13.67
N ARG A 189 -2.97 -13.59 -13.76
CA ARG A 189 -3.29 -14.44 -12.62
C ARG A 189 -2.06 -15.16 -12.07
N LYS A 190 -1.16 -15.65 -12.92
CA LYS A 190 0.12 -16.26 -12.51
C LYS A 190 0.99 -15.24 -11.77
N LEU A 191 1.03 -13.98 -12.19
CA LEU A 191 1.74 -12.92 -11.47
C LEU A 191 1.16 -12.71 -10.07
N LEU A 192 -0.18 -12.66 -9.93
CA LEU A 192 -0.82 -12.52 -8.62
C LEU A 192 -0.37 -13.62 -7.66
N PHE A 193 -0.45 -14.90 -8.07
CA PHE A 193 -0.06 -16.00 -7.20
C PHE A 193 1.42 -16.00 -6.86
N ARG A 194 2.29 -15.77 -7.85
CA ARG A 194 3.74 -15.63 -7.62
C ARG A 194 4.07 -14.47 -6.69
N GLN A 195 3.34 -13.36 -6.79
CA GLN A 195 3.51 -12.22 -5.88
C GLN A 195 3.14 -12.61 -4.45
N LEU A 196 2.04 -13.36 -4.24
CA LEU A 196 1.64 -13.82 -2.91
C LEU A 196 2.65 -14.81 -2.31
N GLU A 197 3.17 -15.73 -3.11
CA GLU A 197 4.21 -16.68 -2.69
C GLU A 197 5.53 -15.97 -2.36
N MET A 198 5.98 -15.05 -3.21
CA MET A 198 7.20 -14.30 -2.96
C MET A 198 7.05 -13.38 -1.73
N ALA A 199 5.89 -12.76 -1.56
CA ALA A 199 5.58 -12.00 -0.35
C ALA A 199 5.57 -12.90 0.91
N GLN A 200 5.15 -14.16 0.81
CA GLN A 200 5.25 -15.12 1.90
C GLN A 200 6.71 -15.37 2.29
N LEU A 201 7.60 -15.62 1.32
CA LEU A 201 9.03 -15.82 1.60
C LEU A 201 9.66 -14.61 2.27
N ILE A 202 9.31 -13.40 1.80
CA ILE A 202 9.79 -12.15 2.41
C ILE A 202 9.27 -12.00 3.84
N GLU A 203 8.02 -12.35 4.12
CA GLU A 203 7.46 -12.34 5.49
C GLU A 203 8.16 -13.37 6.39
N GLU A 204 8.52 -14.53 5.84
CA GLU A 204 9.30 -15.58 6.50
C GLU A 204 10.78 -15.20 6.67
N LYS A 205 11.16 -13.96 6.32
CA LYS A 205 12.50 -13.38 6.44
C LYS A 205 13.55 -14.11 5.61
N VAL A 206 13.13 -14.73 4.51
CA VAL A 206 14.08 -15.26 3.50
C VAL A 206 14.87 -14.07 2.93
N PRO A 207 16.21 -14.10 2.96
CA PRO A 207 17.02 -13.05 2.36
C PRO A 207 16.69 -12.83 0.89
N PHE A 208 16.73 -11.59 0.41
CA PHE A 208 16.40 -11.26 -0.99
C PHE A 208 17.30 -11.99 -2.00
N ALA A 209 18.57 -12.23 -1.64
CA ALA A 209 19.52 -12.99 -2.46
C ALA A 209 19.12 -14.46 -2.63
N ASP A 210 18.40 -15.03 -1.64
CA ASP A 210 17.97 -16.43 -1.61
C ASP A 210 16.59 -16.64 -2.26
N LEU A 211 15.95 -15.57 -2.76
CA LEU A 211 14.68 -15.68 -3.47
C LEU A 211 14.87 -16.45 -4.80
N PRO A 212 14.03 -17.46 -5.09
CA PRO A 212 14.20 -18.27 -6.30
C PRO A 212 14.14 -17.46 -7.60
N ASP A 213 15.14 -17.66 -8.47
CA ASP A 213 15.25 -16.97 -9.77
C ASP A 213 14.01 -17.14 -10.67
N ALA A 214 13.30 -18.25 -10.51
CA ALA A 214 12.08 -18.55 -11.24
C ALA A 214 10.99 -17.48 -11.06
N TYR A 215 10.97 -16.76 -9.94
CA TYR A 215 10.02 -15.65 -9.72
C TYR A 215 10.30 -14.45 -10.62
N PHE A 216 11.57 -14.21 -10.98
CA PHE A 216 12.00 -13.07 -11.79
C PHE A 216 11.98 -13.34 -13.30
N ALA A 217 11.75 -14.59 -13.71
CA ALA A 217 11.64 -14.96 -15.13
C ALA A 217 10.56 -14.15 -15.89
N CYS A 218 9.53 -13.65 -15.20
CA CYS A 218 8.49 -12.82 -15.79
C CYS A 218 8.99 -11.47 -16.29
N LEU A 219 10.11 -10.96 -15.77
CA LEU A 219 10.66 -9.65 -16.17
C LEU A 219 11.17 -9.66 -17.62
N ARG A 220 11.57 -10.83 -18.15
CA ARG A 220 12.08 -10.99 -19.52
C ARG A 220 10.98 -11.24 -20.56
N ASP A 221 9.75 -11.50 -20.13
CA ASP A 221 8.64 -11.85 -21.00
C ASP A 221 7.68 -10.68 -21.18
N THR A 222 7.59 -10.20 -22.43
CA THR A 222 6.79 -9.03 -22.84
C THR A 222 5.28 -9.22 -22.59
N GLN A 223 4.79 -10.45 -22.44
CA GLN A 223 3.39 -10.71 -22.10
C GLN A 223 3.05 -10.22 -20.70
N TYR A 224 3.97 -10.37 -19.73
CA TYR A 224 3.76 -9.94 -18.35
C TYR A 224 3.89 -8.43 -18.18
N GLN A 225 4.68 -7.76 -19.03
CA GLN A 225 4.89 -6.30 -19.01
C GLN A 225 3.59 -5.49 -19.19
N LYS A 226 2.56 -6.09 -19.79
CA LYS A 226 1.24 -5.46 -19.94
C LYS A 226 0.51 -5.32 -18.61
N SER A 227 0.80 -6.18 -17.63
CA SER A 227 0.15 -6.17 -16.33
C SER A 227 0.87 -5.28 -15.33
N PHE A 228 0.13 -4.52 -14.51
CA PHE A 228 0.75 -3.74 -13.43
C PHE A 228 1.26 -4.61 -12.27
N LEU A 229 0.88 -5.88 -12.21
CA LEU A 229 1.36 -6.80 -11.18
C LEU A 229 2.86 -7.09 -11.34
N VAL A 230 3.42 -6.87 -12.54
CA VAL A 230 4.87 -7.02 -12.78
C VAL A 230 5.69 -5.99 -12.00
N ASP A 231 5.10 -4.83 -11.67
CA ASP A 231 5.79 -3.75 -10.97
C ASP A 231 6.40 -4.25 -9.64
N TYR A 232 5.71 -5.15 -8.92
CA TYR A 232 6.21 -5.75 -7.69
C TYR A 232 7.51 -6.53 -7.90
N PHE A 233 7.61 -7.28 -9.00
CA PHE A 233 8.77 -8.11 -9.31
C PHE A 233 9.99 -7.25 -9.67
N TYR A 234 9.79 -6.12 -10.35
CA TYR A 234 10.87 -5.14 -10.57
C TYR A 234 11.41 -4.60 -9.25
N MET A 235 10.52 -4.23 -8.31
CA MET A 235 10.96 -3.67 -7.03
C MET A 235 11.71 -4.71 -6.18
N VAL A 236 11.25 -5.96 -6.16
CA VAL A 236 11.94 -7.02 -5.41
C VAL A 236 13.28 -7.39 -6.06
N ALA A 237 13.35 -7.46 -7.40
CA ALA A 237 14.60 -7.68 -8.10
C ALA A 237 15.60 -6.54 -7.86
N TYR A 238 15.11 -5.30 -7.86
CA TYR A 238 15.91 -4.12 -7.57
C TYR A 238 16.52 -4.18 -6.16
N VAL A 239 15.69 -4.49 -5.15
CA VAL A 239 16.15 -4.63 -3.76
C VAL A 239 17.18 -5.77 -3.64
N ARG A 240 16.98 -6.88 -4.36
CA ARG A 240 17.96 -7.97 -4.41
C ARG A 240 19.31 -7.49 -4.96
N ALA A 241 19.33 -6.81 -6.11
CA ALA A 241 20.55 -6.27 -6.72
C ALA A 241 21.27 -5.28 -5.78
N LEU A 242 20.51 -4.39 -5.11
CA LEU A 242 21.07 -3.50 -4.09
C LEU A 242 21.71 -4.26 -2.91
N GLY A 243 21.11 -5.38 -2.48
CA GLY A 243 21.66 -6.22 -1.41
C GLY A 243 23.01 -6.83 -1.75
N GLU A 244 23.22 -7.11 -3.03
CA GLU A 244 24.49 -7.61 -3.59
C GLU A 244 25.47 -6.48 -3.96
N LEU A 245 25.06 -5.22 -3.78
CA LEU A 245 25.77 -4.01 -4.24
C LEU A 245 26.02 -4.01 -5.77
N ASP A 246 25.20 -4.76 -6.52
CA ASP A 246 25.19 -4.73 -7.98
C ASP A 246 24.40 -3.52 -8.47
N PHE A 247 25.05 -2.37 -8.45
CA PHE A 247 24.44 -1.10 -8.84
C PHE A 247 24.12 -1.03 -10.34
N GLU A 248 24.87 -1.76 -11.18
CA GLU A 248 24.63 -1.79 -12.63
C GLU A 248 23.32 -2.51 -12.94
N GLU A 249 23.10 -3.69 -12.36
CA GLU A 249 21.83 -4.40 -12.52
C GLU A 249 20.67 -3.65 -11.86
N ALA A 250 20.90 -3.04 -10.69
CA ALA A 250 19.89 -2.21 -10.03
C ALA A 250 19.43 -1.04 -10.93
N ASP A 251 20.36 -0.34 -11.59
CA ASP A 251 20.05 0.73 -12.54
C ASP A 251 19.33 0.20 -13.78
N ASN A 252 19.81 -0.91 -14.36
CA ASN A 252 19.22 -1.56 -15.53
C ASN A 252 17.75 -1.97 -15.26
N LEU A 253 17.45 -2.51 -14.08
CA LEU A 253 16.10 -2.87 -13.68
C LEU A 253 15.16 -1.66 -13.62
N LEU A 254 15.62 -0.53 -13.07
CA LEU A 254 14.82 0.70 -13.00
C LEU A 254 14.62 1.32 -14.39
N LEU A 255 15.66 1.36 -15.22
CA LEU A 255 15.58 1.83 -16.61
C LEU A 255 14.58 0.99 -17.40
N THR A 256 14.69 -0.34 -17.32
CA THR A 256 13.79 -1.29 -17.98
C THR A 256 12.34 -1.14 -17.48
N PHE A 257 12.15 -0.96 -16.17
CA PHE A 257 10.84 -0.69 -15.60
C PHE A 257 10.21 0.57 -16.19
N SER A 258 10.96 1.68 -16.24
CA SER A 258 10.45 2.95 -16.75
C SER A 258 10.22 2.98 -18.26
N ALA A 259 10.98 2.20 -19.02
CA ALA A 259 10.80 2.04 -20.46
C ALA A 259 9.51 1.26 -20.80
N ASN A 260 9.13 0.30 -19.96
CA ASN A 260 8.02 -0.62 -20.23
C ASN A 260 6.72 -0.28 -19.47
N ARG A 261 6.78 0.56 -18.43
CA ARG A 261 5.65 0.83 -17.54
C ARG A 261 5.39 2.32 -17.40
N PRO A 262 4.11 2.77 -17.35
CA PRO A 262 3.77 4.14 -17.00
C PRO A 262 4.00 4.35 -15.50
N VAL A 263 5.24 4.63 -15.11
CA VAL A 263 5.69 4.64 -13.71
C VAL A 263 4.78 5.45 -12.81
N LYS A 264 4.32 6.64 -13.22
CA LYS A 264 3.44 7.52 -12.42
C LYS A 264 2.09 6.89 -12.05
N GLU A 265 1.67 5.84 -12.74
CA GLU A 265 0.45 5.08 -12.42
C GLU A 265 0.72 3.93 -11.44
N SER A 266 1.99 3.55 -11.27
CA SER A 266 2.41 2.51 -10.33
C SER A 266 2.31 3.00 -8.88
N VAL A 267 1.94 2.10 -7.99
CA VAL A 267 2.01 2.34 -6.54
C VAL A 267 3.44 2.54 -6.05
N TYR A 268 4.42 2.01 -6.80
CA TYR A 268 5.84 2.13 -6.49
C TYR A 268 6.47 3.40 -7.05
N TRP A 269 5.70 4.31 -7.67
CA TRP A 269 6.25 5.54 -8.24
C TRP A 269 7.10 6.38 -7.28
N PRO A 270 6.69 6.64 -6.02
CA PRO A 270 7.53 7.38 -5.09
C PRO A 270 8.86 6.67 -4.84
N ILE A 271 8.84 5.34 -4.67
CA ILE A 271 10.02 4.51 -4.44
C ILE A 271 10.93 4.57 -5.65
N TYR A 272 10.41 4.26 -6.84
CA TYR A 272 11.14 4.35 -8.09
C TYR A 272 11.83 5.71 -8.26
N LEU A 273 11.14 6.82 -7.96
CA LEU A 273 11.70 8.15 -8.19
C LEU A 273 12.89 8.44 -7.24
N MET A 274 12.80 8.01 -5.98
CA MET A 274 13.92 8.11 -5.04
C MET A 274 15.10 7.26 -5.50
N GLU A 275 14.83 6.00 -5.82
CA GLU A 275 15.86 5.00 -6.15
C GLU A 275 16.52 5.26 -7.50
N SER A 276 15.75 5.73 -8.49
CA SER A 276 16.30 6.16 -9.78
C SER A 276 17.15 7.41 -9.65
N LEU A 277 16.79 8.34 -8.75
CA LEU A 277 17.66 9.48 -8.43
C LEU A 277 18.96 9.02 -7.76
N PHE A 278 18.89 8.04 -6.86
CA PHE A 278 20.08 7.43 -6.25
C PHE A 278 21.02 6.85 -7.31
N CYS A 279 20.50 6.04 -8.24
CA CYS A 279 21.29 5.50 -9.34
C CYS A 279 21.85 6.61 -10.25
N ASP A 280 21.06 7.63 -10.59
CA ASP A 280 21.56 8.75 -11.40
C ASP A 280 22.70 9.52 -10.72
N ALA A 281 22.58 9.76 -9.42
CA ALA A 281 23.64 10.39 -8.65
C ALA A 281 24.91 9.52 -8.66
N LEU A 282 24.76 8.23 -8.39
CA LEU A 282 25.87 7.26 -8.35
C LEU A 282 26.61 7.15 -9.69
N PHE A 283 25.87 7.08 -10.81
CA PHE A 283 26.45 6.95 -12.15
C PHE A 283 26.80 8.30 -12.80
N GLY A 284 26.82 9.39 -12.04
CA GLY A 284 27.25 10.71 -12.51
C GLY A 284 26.29 11.39 -13.50
N ARG A 285 25.02 10.94 -13.56
CA ARG A 285 23.95 11.56 -14.37
C ARG A 285 23.34 12.76 -13.65
N ILE A 286 24.19 13.72 -13.28
CA ILE A 286 23.87 14.81 -12.35
C ILE A 286 22.66 15.64 -12.80
N GLY A 287 22.59 16.02 -14.07
CA GLY A 287 21.45 16.80 -14.59
C GLY A 287 20.11 16.07 -14.45
N THR A 288 20.08 14.76 -14.70
CA THR A 288 18.86 13.95 -14.52
C THR A 288 18.49 13.79 -13.03
N ALA A 289 19.50 13.65 -12.15
CA ALA A 289 19.29 13.62 -10.71
C ALA A 289 18.70 14.95 -10.20
N GLU A 290 19.19 16.09 -10.67
CA GLU A 290 18.70 17.43 -10.32
C GLU A 290 17.24 17.65 -10.77
N GLU A 291 16.90 17.25 -12.00
CA GLU A 291 15.52 17.31 -12.49
C GLU A 291 14.56 16.52 -11.61
N LYS A 292 14.95 15.29 -11.22
CA LYS A 292 14.18 14.46 -10.29
C LYS A 292 14.10 15.11 -8.91
N TYR A 293 15.18 15.67 -8.40
CA TYR A 293 15.20 16.38 -7.12
C TYR A 293 14.21 17.56 -7.11
N VAL A 294 14.18 18.39 -8.16
CA VAL A 294 13.21 19.48 -8.30
C VAL A 294 11.78 18.93 -8.30
N GLN A 295 11.51 17.87 -9.05
CA GLN A 295 10.20 17.22 -9.05
C GLN A 295 9.80 16.73 -7.65
N ILE A 296 10.73 16.17 -6.89
CA ILE A 296 10.50 15.68 -5.53
C ILE A 296 10.11 16.82 -4.58
N GLN A 297 10.80 17.96 -4.66
CA GLN A 297 10.54 19.09 -3.77
C GLN A 297 9.19 19.78 -4.03
N THR A 298 8.69 19.72 -5.27
CA THR A 298 7.41 20.35 -5.66
C THR A 298 6.18 19.55 -5.24
N GLN A 299 6.34 18.28 -4.86
CA GLN A 299 5.20 17.40 -4.56
C GLN A 299 5.20 16.96 -3.08
N PRO A 300 4.13 17.28 -2.32
CA PRO A 300 4.08 16.96 -0.88
C PRO A 300 4.26 15.47 -0.56
N LEU A 301 3.74 14.58 -1.40
CA LEU A 301 3.92 13.13 -1.23
C LEU A 301 5.40 12.74 -1.36
N LEU A 302 6.06 13.14 -2.45
CA LEU A 302 7.45 12.79 -2.72
C LEU A 302 8.40 13.40 -1.69
N LYS A 303 8.11 14.62 -1.22
CA LYS A 303 8.86 15.27 -0.14
C LYS A 303 8.85 14.48 1.17
N ARG A 304 7.74 13.80 1.50
CA ARG A 304 7.68 12.91 2.66
C ARG A 304 8.61 11.71 2.50
N TYR A 305 8.63 11.09 1.32
CA TYR A 305 9.56 9.99 1.01
C TYR A 305 11.01 10.48 1.07
N TRP A 306 11.31 11.63 0.46
CA TRP A 306 12.65 12.22 0.50
C TRP A 306 13.16 12.39 1.93
N ASN A 307 12.37 13.02 2.79
CA ASN A 307 12.77 13.29 4.17
C ASN A 307 12.99 12.01 5.00
N ALA A 308 12.33 10.90 4.64
CA ALA A 308 12.49 9.62 5.30
C ALA A 308 13.71 8.81 4.80
N ASN A 309 14.27 9.14 3.63
CA ASN A 309 15.34 8.37 3.00
C ASN A 309 16.70 9.06 3.17
N ASN A 310 17.29 8.90 4.35
CA ASN A 310 18.57 9.51 4.69
C ASN A 310 19.73 9.01 3.78
N ARG A 311 19.75 7.73 3.38
CA ARG A 311 20.74 7.19 2.41
C ARG A 311 20.76 7.96 1.11
N ILE A 312 19.59 8.13 0.48
CA ILE A 312 19.46 8.76 -0.83
C ILE A 312 19.78 10.25 -0.75
N ARG A 313 19.37 10.90 0.34
CA ARG A 313 19.76 12.29 0.63
C ARG A 313 21.27 12.46 0.77
N ALA A 314 21.93 11.55 1.47
CA ALA A 314 23.38 11.54 1.63
C ALA A 314 24.08 11.30 0.29
N ALA A 315 23.64 10.32 -0.49
CA ALA A 315 24.19 10.04 -1.81
C ALA A 315 24.06 11.24 -2.76
N TYR A 316 22.90 11.91 -2.76
CA TYR A 316 22.71 13.13 -3.57
C TYR A 316 23.61 14.28 -3.11
N ALA A 317 23.72 14.51 -1.79
CA ALA A 317 24.62 15.53 -1.25
C ALA A 317 26.09 15.24 -1.62
N PHE A 318 26.49 13.98 -1.60
CA PHE A 318 27.85 13.55 -1.90
C PHE A 318 28.17 13.62 -3.40
N PHE A 319 27.40 12.91 -4.24
CA PHE A 319 27.71 12.74 -5.65
C PHE A 319 27.27 13.93 -6.52
N CYS A 320 26.17 14.61 -6.17
CA CYS A 320 25.65 15.72 -6.99
C CYS A 320 26.08 17.08 -6.46
N LEU A 321 25.99 17.31 -5.14
CA LEU A 321 26.30 18.62 -4.55
C LEU A 321 27.76 18.77 -4.11
N ILE A 322 28.50 17.66 -4.02
CA ILE A 322 29.89 17.64 -3.53
C ILE A 322 30.00 18.26 -2.12
N ASP A 323 28.97 18.03 -1.29
CA ASP A 323 28.86 18.58 0.06
C ASP A 323 29.19 17.50 1.11
N LEU A 324 30.48 17.43 1.48
CA LEU A 324 31.00 16.44 2.43
C LEU A 324 30.46 16.66 3.85
N GLU A 325 30.29 17.91 4.27
CA GLU A 325 29.79 18.24 5.62
C GLU A 325 28.33 17.83 5.78
N ALA A 326 27.47 18.19 4.81
CA ALA A 326 26.07 17.78 4.82
C ALA A 326 25.95 16.26 4.73
N THR A 327 26.78 15.59 3.92
CA THR A 327 26.77 14.14 3.80
C THR A 327 27.10 13.47 5.13
N LYS A 328 28.22 13.84 5.78
CA LYS A 328 28.60 13.31 7.09
C LYS A 328 27.54 13.59 8.14
N LYS A 329 26.93 14.77 8.12
CA LYS A 329 25.82 15.10 9.01
C LYS A 329 24.63 14.16 8.81
N ILE A 330 24.20 13.92 7.57
CA ILE A 330 23.06 13.04 7.28
C ILE A 330 23.38 11.58 7.66
N LEU A 331 24.58 11.10 7.35
CA LEU A 331 25.02 9.73 7.66
C LEU A 331 25.27 9.50 9.16
N GLY A 332 25.71 10.53 9.90
CA GLY A 332 25.80 10.49 11.37
C GLY A 332 24.46 10.39 12.08
N HIS A 333 23.35 10.68 11.38
CA HIS A 333 21.98 10.38 11.81
C HIS A 333 21.45 9.10 11.12
N GLY A 334 22.33 8.26 10.57
CA GLY A 334 22.03 6.92 10.06
C GLY A 334 21.68 5.95 11.20
N PRO A 335 21.47 4.65 10.93
CA PRO A 335 20.98 3.68 11.92
C PRO A 335 22.03 3.33 13.00
N ALA A 336 22.45 4.32 13.79
CA ALA A 336 23.22 4.18 15.02
C ALA A 336 22.33 3.94 16.25
N GLU A 337 20.99 3.92 16.08
CA GLU A 337 20.02 3.57 17.14
C GLU A 337 19.55 2.11 17.10
N ALA A 338 20.21 1.25 16.30
CA ALA A 338 19.93 -0.20 16.26
C ALA A 338 21.08 -1.03 16.86
N GLU A 339 21.71 -0.53 17.93
CA GLU A 339 22.77 -1.25 18.67
C GLU A 339 22.27 -2.44 19.50
N ASP A 340 20.97 -2.75 19.50
CA ASP A 340 20.42 -3.86 20.28
C ASP A 340 19.64 -4.87 19.42
N SER A 341 20.37 -5.59 18.57
CA SER A 341 20.12 -7.03 18.34
C SER A 341 21.28 -7.70 17.59
N ASN A 342 22.19 -8.28 18.36
CA ASN A 342 23.23 -9.18 17.87
C ASN A 342 22.59 -10.42 17.19
N LYS A 343 22.37 -10.33 15.87
CA LYS A 343 22.28 -11.42 14.84
C LYS A 343 21.64 -10.96 13.51
N GLU A 344 21.11 -9.73 13.40
CA GLU A 344 20.50 -9.20 12.16
C GLU A 344 21.53 -8.64 11.13
N LEU A 345 22.83 -8.81 11.39
CA LEU A 345 23.93 -8.03 10.81
C LEU A 345 24.19 -8.25 9.30
N ASP A 346 23.61 -9.29 8.69
CA ASP A 346 23.69 -9.58 7.24
C ASP A 346 22.38 -9.34 6.46
N ASN A 347 21.24 -9.16 7.14
CA ASN A 347 19.92 -9.11 6.49
C ASN A 347 19.41 -7.69 6.20
N ASN A 348 20.07 -6.65 6.72
CA ASN A 348 19.63 -5.27 6.52
C ASN A 348 20.38 -4.62 5.35
N ILE A 349 19.78 -4.73 4.15
CA ILE A 349 20.30 -4.14 2.90
C ILE A 349 20.59 -2.65 3.05
N GLU A 350 19.73 -1.91 3.74
CA GLU A 350 19.95 -0.48 3.99
C GLU A 350 21.23 -0.25 4.81
N LEU A 351 21.45 -1.00 5.90
CA LEU A 351 22.70 -0.88 6.68
C LEU A 351 23.95 -1.15 5.82
N ARG A 352 23.88 -2.14 4.92
CA ARG A 352 24.98 -2.44 3.99
C ARG A 352 25.25 -1.28 3.04
N LEU A 353 24.20 -0.66 2.49
CA LEU A 353 24.33 0.52 1.63
C LEU A 353 24.86 1.74 2.38
N TYR A 354 24.46 1.93 3.65
CA TYR A 354 25.01 2.97 4.52
C TYR A 354 26.50 2.78 4.77
N ARG A 355 26.94 1.56 5.08
CA ARG A 355 28.36 1.22 5.25
C ARG A 355 29.14 1.45 3.96
N TRP A 356 28.59 1.01 2.83
CA TRP A 356 29.18 1.26 1.52
C TRP A 356 29.37 2.76 1.26
N LEU A 357 28.36 3.60 1.51
CA LEU A 357 28.49 5.05 1.33
C LEU A 357 29.43 5.70 2.36
N ASN A 358 29.47 5.20 3.60
CA ASN A 358 30.40 5.68 4.63
C ASN A 358 31.86 5.34 4.29
N SER A 359 32.13 4.25 3.56
CA SER A 359 33.49 3.84 3.22
C SER A 359 34.29 4.89 2.42
N TYR A 360 33.60 5.80 1.72
CA TYR A 360 34.22 6.95 1.04
C TYR A 360 34.85 7.99 1.99
N PHE A 361 34.56 7.93 3.29
CA PHE A 361 35.05 8.88 4.30
C PHE A 361 36.06 8.26 5.29
N GLU A 362 36.33 6.96 5.17
CA GLU A 362 37.25 6.21 6.04
C GLU A 362 38.70 6.20 5.54
N GLN A 363 39.04 7.08 4.59
CA GLN A 363 40.39 7.26 4.02
C GLN A 363 41.17 8.41 4.66
#